data_AF-G5SM96-F1
#
_entry.id   AF-G5SM96-F1
#
_cell.length_a   1.000
_cell.length_b   1.000
_cell.length_c   1.000
_cell.angle_alpha   90.00
_cell.angle_beta   90.00
_cell.angle_gamma   90.00
#
_symmetry.space_group_name_H-M   'P 1'
#
loop_
_entity.id
_entity.type
_entity.pdbx_description
1 polymer ?
#
loop_
_entity_poly.entity_id
_entity_poly.type
_entity_poly.pdbx_seq_one_letter_code
_entity_poly.pdbx_strand_id
1 'polypeptide(L)'
;MIMVEEIDYTEVPYLQEILNYLPINPDDEEDINSYVNNVTNLIAVNYKYEQYQFAYFGVHLLYMTYIYCTAWQISQIIPDRYQDVIVFARPYSGREKDLKIEDANSIFAYSLLPEKDIAKLFKIICLDKSQIANVSDLVDARNDMAHASGKFNILTEDGYDAKVSSILSSMKNIHKCMNESIRKWYSEILISFCAGEFSDYKEARDLLTEYMIQSFKLSVNELLVCNEMSVSGLITQHRGYQTKLKHFKKTIADYCQEMGYI
;
A
#
# COMPACT_ATOMS: atom_id res chain seq x y z
N MET A 1 35.17 -6.93 16.72
CA MET A 1 33.73 -7.05 16.99
C MET A 1 33.13 -5.73 16.56
N ILE A 2 32.46 -5.68 15.41
CA ILE A 2 31.73 -4.48 14.99
C ILE A 2 30.48 -4.47 15.86
N MET A 3 30.34 -3.47 16.71
CA MET A 3 29.08 -3.21 17.41
C MET A 3 28.08 -2.81 16.34
N VAL A 4 27.15 -3.70 16.00
CA VAL A 4 25.96 -3.33 15.26
C VAL A 4 25.12 -2.55 16.26
N GLU A 5 25.24 -1.22 16.24
CA GLU A 5 24.28 -0.38 16.94
C GLU A 5 22.89 -0.72 16.43
N GLU A 6 21.98 -1.02 17.35
CA GLU A 6 20.56 -1.15 17.04
C GLU A 6 20.11 0.18 16.43
N ILE A 7 19.59 0.14 15.21
CA ILE A 7 19.11 1.33 14.52
C ILE A 7 17.73 1.64 15.08
N ASP A 8 17.61 2.77 15.77
CA ASP A 8 16.32 3.25 16.26
C ASP A 8 15.55 3.94 15.12
N TYR A 9 14.48 3.29 14.65
CA TYR A 9 13.64 3.83 13.58
C TYR A 9 12.68 4.93 14.06
N THR A 10 12.50 5.08 15.38
CA THR A 10 11.55 6.04 15.95
C THR A 10 12.00 7.49 15.79
N GLU A 11 13.30 7.71 15.55
CA GLU A 11 13.88 9.02 15.30
C GLU A 11 13.68 9.52 13.86
N VAL A 12 13.27 8.65 12.92
CA VAL A 12 13.05 9.05 11.52
C VAL A 12 11.63 9.60 11.33
N PRO A 13 11.48 10.88 10.95
CA PRO A 13 10.16 11.49 10.77
C PRO A 13 9.28 10.72 9.79
N TYR A 14 8.03 10.48 10.18
CA TYR A 14 6.96 9.85 9.40
C TYR A 14 7.19 8.40 8.95
N LEU A 15 8.33 7.78 9.26
CA LEU A 15 8.64 6.43 8.76
C LEU A 15 7.58 5.42 9.21
N GLN A 16 7.21 5.44 10.48
CA GLN A 16 6.15 4.57 11.00
C GLN A 16 4.79 4.84 10.35
N GLU A 17 4.44 6.11 10.07
CA GLU A 17 3.19 6.44 9.39
C GLU A 17 3.16 5.90 7.96
N ILE A 18 4.30 5.96 7.23
CA ILE A 18 4.44 5.42 5.87
C ILE A 18 4.31 3.89 5.88
N LEU A 19 4.96 3.22 6.83
CA LEU A 19 4.90 1.76 6.98
C LEU A 19 3.46 1.27 7.21
N ASN A 20 2.59 2.04 7.87
CA ASN A 20 1.18 1.69 8.07
C ASN A 20 0.34 1.68 6.78
N TYR A 21 0.86 2.20 5.66
CA TYR A 21 0.26 2.10 4.33
C TYR A 21 0.79 0.91 3.51
N LEU A 22 1.80 0.20 3.99
CA LEU A 22 2.34 -0.98 3.32
C LEU A 22 1.63 -2.25 3.84
N PRO A 23 1.72 -3.37 3.10
CA PRO A 23 1.08 -4.62 3.50
C PRO A 23 1.53 -5.11 4.88
N ILE A 24 0.60 -5.64 5.68
CA ILE A 24 0.90 -6.17 7.01
C ILE A 24 1.62 -7.52 6.86
N ASN A 25 2.93 -7.54 7.12
CA ASN A 25 3.77 -8.75 7.18
C ASN A 25 3.39 -9.85 6.17
N PRO A 26 3.38 -9.55 4.86
CA PRO A 26 2.99 -10.53 3.87
C PRO A 26 3.92 -11.75 3.88
N ASP A 27 3.36 -12.95 3.94
CA ASP A 27 4.02 -14.24 3.74
C ASP A 27 3.89 -14.58 2.25
N ASP A 28 4.85 -14.08 1.46
CA ASP A 28 4.92 -14.32 0.02
C ASP A 28 6.31 -14.77 -0.43
N GLU A 29 6.33 -15.44 -1.59
CA GLU A 29 7.57 -15.96 -2.19
C GLU A 29 8.55 -14.86 -2.62
N GLU A 30 8.06 -13.63 -2.78
CA GLU A 30 8.87 -12.48 -3.23
C GLU A 30 9.51 -11.69 -2.08
N ASP A 31 9.25 -12.10 -0.83
CA ASP A 31 9.83 -11.55 0.40
C ASP A 31 9.68 -10.03 0.48
N ILE A 32 8.44 -9.53 0.30
CA ILE A 32 8.11 -8.10 0.47
C ILE A 32 8.61 -7.59 1.83
N ASN A 33 8.54 -8.41 2.87
CA ASN A 33 9.04 -8.08 4.20
C ASN A 33 10.54 -7.77 4.19
N SER A 34 11.37 -8.62 3.59
CA SER A 34 12.80 -8.35 3.44
C SER A 34 13.05 -7.08 2.62
N TYR A 35 12.31 -6.88 1.54
CA TYR A 35 12.42 -5.63 0.76
C TYR A 35 12.13 -4.40 1.62
N VAL A 36 10.99 -4.35 2.29
CA VAL A 36 10.59 -3.23 3.16
C VAL A 36 11.57 -3.03 4.30
N ASN A 37 12.02 -4.10 4.95
CA ASN A 37 13.01 -4.03 6.03
C ASN A 37 14.36 -3.48 5.54
N ASN A 38 14.86 -3.94 4.40
CA ASN A 38 16.11 -3.45 3.82
C ASN A 38 16.01 -1.96 3.44
N VAL A 39 14.88 -1.53 2.88
CA VAL A 39 14.65 -0.11 2.56
C VAL A 39 14.50 0.72 3.85
N THR A 40 13.84 0.20 4.88
CA THR A 40 13.69 0.87 6.18
C THR A 40 15.07 1.08 6.84
N ASN A 41 15.93 0.06 6.79
CA ASN A 41 17.32 0.14 7.23
C ASN A 41 18.11 1.20 6.43
N LEU A 42 17.95 1.21 5.11
CA LEU A 42 18.57 2.22 4.25
C LEU A 42 18.17 3.63 4.68
N ILE A 43 16.88 3.88 4.91
CA ILE A 43 16.37 5.19 5.35
C ILE A 43 17.03 5.58 6.67
N ALA A 44 16.95 4.71 7.67
CA ALA A 44 17.38 5.05 9.02
C ALA A 44 18.90 5.23 9.14
N VAL A 45 19.70 4.40 8.47
CA VAL A 45 21.16 4.60 8.41
C VAL A 45 21.50 5.94 7.77
N ASN A 46 20.93 6.25 6.62
CA ASN A 46 21.24 7.50 5.92
C ASN A 46 20.74 8.72 6.70
N TYR A 47 19.58 8.62 7.36
CA TYR A 47 19.07 9.69 8.20
C TYR A 47 19.99 9.97 9.40
N LYS A 48 20.41 8.90 10.10
CA LYS A 48 21.34 8.98 11.24
C LYS A 48 22.66 9.68 10.90
N TYR A 49 23.18 9.46 9.69
CA TYR A 49 24.42 10.07 9.24
C TYR A 49 24.20 11.37 8.44
N GLU A 50 23.04 12.02 8.59
CA GLU A 50 22.68 13.30 7.96
C GLU A 50 22.74 13.25 6.40
N GLN A 51 22.67 12.06 5.84
CA GLN A 51 22.61 11.78 4.40
C GLN A 51 21.16 11.86 3.90
N TYR A 52 20.51 13.00 4.17
CA TYR A 52 19.07 13.17 4.02
C TYR A 52 18.52 12.88 2.62
N GLN A 53 19.25 13.26 1.55
CA GLN A 53 18.81 12.94 0.18
C GLN A 53 18.77 11.43 -0.08
N PHE A 54 19.72 10.66 0.46
CA PHE A 54 19.75 9.20 0.31
C PHE A 54 18.70 8.53 1.18
N ALA A 55 18.44 9.05 2.38
CA ALA A 55 17.31 8.62 3.19
C ALA A 55 15.98 8.86 2.43
N TYR A 56 15.84 10.02 1.78
CA TYR A 56 14.66 10.34 0.97
C TYR A 56 14.48 9.38 -0.23
N PHE A 57 15.56 8.91 -0.85
CA PHE A 57 15.45 7.87 -1.88
C PHE A 57 14.86 6.56 -1.33
N GLY A 58 15.25 6.16 -0.12
CA GLY A 58 14.62 5.03 0.56
C GLY A 58 13.12 5.26 0.80
N VAL A 59 12.73 6.45 1.26
CA VAL A 59 11.32 6.81 1.42
C VAL A 59 10.56 6.74 0.09
N HIS A 60 11.17 7.19 -1.01
CA HIS A 60 10.57 7.12 -2.34
C HIS A 60 10.40 5.68 -2.83
N LEU A 61 11.32 4.77 -2.50
CA LEU A 61 11.14 3.33 -2.77
C LEU A 61 9.93 2.76 -2.03
N LEU A 62 9.75 3.08 -0.74
CA LEU A 62 8.54 2.69 0.00
C LEU A 62 7.27 3.30 -0.61
N TYR A 63 7.35 4.55 -1.06
CA TYR A 63 6.25 5.21 -1.76
C TYR A 63 5.87 4.46 -3.05
N MET A 64 6.85 4.06 -3.87
CA MET A 64 6.57 3.28 -5.07
C MET A 64 6.01 1.89 -4.76
N THR A 65 6.46 1.23 -3.69
CA THR A 65 5.84 -0.01 -3.21
C THR A 65 4.36 0.20 -2.87
N TYR A 66 4.01 1.31 -2.19
CA TYR A 66 2.62 1.66 -1.92
C TYR A 66 1.81 1.91 -3.21
N ILE A 67 2.38 2.60 -4.20
CA ILE A 67 1.75 2.80 -5.52
C ILE A 67 1.46 1.45 -6.19
N TYR A 68 2.39 0.50 -6.12
CA TYR A 68 2.20 -0.84 -6.68
C TYR A 68 1.15 -1.66 -5.92
N CYS A 69 1.13 -1.58 -4.58
CA CYS A 69 0.09 -2.21 -3.76
C CYS A 69 -1.30 -1.64 -4.10
N THR A 70 -1.40 -0.33 -4.27
CA THR A 70 -2.66 0.32 -4.66
C THR A 70 -3.13 -0.17 -6.03
N ALA A 71 -2.23 -0.27 -7.01
CA ALA A 71 -2.56 -0.79 -8.33
C ALA A 71 -3.03 -2.26 -8.27
N TRP A 72 -2.35 -3.09 -7.48
CA TRP A 72 -2.74 -4.47 -7.19
C TRP A 72 -4.16 -4.54 -6.62
N GLN A 73 -4.45 -3.79 -5.57
CA GLN A 73 -5.77 -3.82 -4.94
C GLN A 73 -6.88 -3.34 -5.88
N ILE A 74 -6.60 -2.35 -6.74
CA ILE A 74 -7.55 -1.93 -7.78
C ILE A 74 -7.85 -3.08 -8.75
N SER A 75 -6.84 -3.86 -9.14
CA SER A 75 -7.05 -5.01 -10.04
C SER A 75 -7.93 -6.10 -9.40
N GLN A 76 -7.89 -6.22 -8.07
CA GLN A 76 -8.71 -7.17 -7.33
C GLN A 76 -10.13 -6.65 -7.06
N ILE A 77 -10.31 -5.37 -6.72
CA ILE A 77 -11.62 -4.80 -6.35
C ILE A 77 -12.46 -4.45 -7.58
N ILE A 78 -11.83 -3.94 -8.65
CA ILE A 78 -12.52 -3.41 -9.83
C ILE A 78 -11.87 -3.99 -11.10
N PRO A 79 -11.88 -5.32 -11.27
CA PRO A 79 -11.15 -6.01 -12.33
C PRO A 79 -11.54 -5.50 -13.72
N ASP A 80 -12.84 -5.34 -14.01
CA ASP A 80 -13.30 -4.93 -15.34
C ASP A 80 -12.72 -3.56 -15.76
N ARG A 81 -12.83 -2.55 -14.89
CA ARG A 81 -12.29 -1.21 -15.19
C ARG A 81 -10.76 -1.20 -15.19
N TYR A 82 -10.14 -2.04 -14.38
CA TYR A 82 -8.70 -2.22 -14.38
C TYR A 82 -8.23 -2.75 -15.74
N GLN A 83 -8.85 -3.80 -16.26
CA GLN A 83 -8.53 -4.40 -17.57
C GLN A 83 -8.71 -3.38 -18.72
N ASP A 84 -9.80 -2.60 -18.68
CA ASP A 84 -10.05 -1.54 -19.68
C ASP A 84 -8.94 -0.46 -19.70
N VAL A 85 -8.38 -0.13 -18.54
CA VAL A 85 -7.39 0.96 -18.41
C VAL A 85 -5.96 0.45 -18.63
N ILE A 86 -5.63 -0.72 -18.08
CA ILE A 86 -4.26 -1.25 -18.09
C ILE A 86 -3.77 -1.58 -19.50
N VAL A 87 -4.68 -1.89 -20.44
CA VAL A 87 -4.34 -2.13 -21.86
C VAL A 87 -3.69 -0.91 -22.54
N PHE A 88 -3.90 0.29 -21.99
CA PHE A 88 -3.28 1.52 -22.47
C PHE A 88 -1.91 1.79 -21.84
N ALA A 89 -1.54 1.07 -20.77
CA ALA A 89 -0.23 1.18 -20.15
C ALA A 89 0.80 0.47 -21.04
N ARG A 90 1.84 1.21 -21.47
CA ARG A 90 2.93 0.64 -22.26
C ARG A 90 4.12 0.35 -21.32
N PRO A 91 4.74 -0.83 -21.40
CA PRO A 91 5.97 -1.09 -20.65
C PRO A 91 7.10 -0.19 -21.14
N TYR A 92 8.17 -0.11 -20.34
CA TYR A 92 9.42 0.48 -20.81
C TYR A 92 9.87 -0.20 -22.11
N SER A 93 10.38 0.59 -23.06
CA SER A 93 10.83 0.09 -24.37
C SER A 93 11.82 -1.06 -24.23
N GLY A 94 11.57 -2.15 -24.95
CA GLY A 94 12.37 -3.38 -24.89
C GLY A 94 11.89 -4.43 -23.88
N ARG A 95 10.86 -4.13 -23.06
CA ARG A 95 10.22 -5.07 -22.13
C ARG A 95 8.81 -5.48 -22.58
N GLU A 96 8.46 -5.27 -23.85
CA GLU A 96 7.11 -5.53 -24.38
C GLU A 96 6.72 -7.01 -24.32
N LYS A 97 7.71 -7.92 -24.30
CA LYS A 97 7.49 -9.37 -24.19
C LYS A 97 7.36 -9.87 -22.75
N ASP A 98 7.80 -9.07 -21.78
CA ASP A 98 7.83 -9.43 -20.36
C ASP A 98 6.52 -9.03 -19.66
N LEU A 99 5.67 -8.26 -20.33
CA LEU A 99 4.50 -7.64 -19.76
C LEU A 99 3.21 -8.38 -20.12
N LYS A 100 2.84 -9.38 -19.32
CA LYS A 100 1.45 -9.79 -19.17
C LYS A 100 0.97 -9.35 -17.80
N ILE A 101 0.78 -8.03 -17.62
CA ILE A 101 0.28 -7.51 -16.34
C ILE A 101 -1.11 -8.06 -15.99
N GLU A 102 -1.86 -8.51 -16.99
CA GLU A 102 -3.12 -9.24 -16.79
C GLU A 102 -2.91 -10.54 -15.99
N ASP A 103 -1.71 -11.13 -16.04
CA ASP A 103 -1.28 -12.33 -15.31
C ASP A 103 -0.35 -12.00 -14.12
N ALA A 104 -0.28 -10.73 -13.68
CA ALA A 104 0.61 -10.34 -12.58
C ALA A 104 0.25 -11.13 -11.30
N ASN A 105 1.23 -11.88 -10.78
CA ASN A 105 1.12 -12.63 -9.53
C ASN A 105 1.80 -11.91 -8.34
N SER A 106 2.33 -10.70 -8.57
CA SER A 106 2.96 -9.86 -7.55
C SER A 106 2.77 -8.37 -7.80
N ILE A 107 2.82 -7.59 -6.71
CA ILE A 107 2.90 -6.13 -6.75
C ILE A 107 4.13 -5.63 -7.52
N PHE A 108 5.25 -6.35 -7.51
CA PHE A 108 6.48 -5.87 -8.15
C PHE A 108 6.44 -6.01 -9.68
N ALA A 109 5.47 -6.73 -10.24
CA ALA A 109 5.22 -6.75 -11.69
C ALA A 109 4.92 -5.34 -12.24
N TYR A 110 4.33 -4.46 -11.43
CA TYR A 110 4.07 -3.06 -11.80
C TYR A 110 5.35 -2.23 -12.00
N SER A 111 6.50 -2.67 -11.48
CA SER A 111 7.80 -2.00 -11.72
C SER A 111 8.24 -2.00 -13.19
N LEU A 112 7.61 -2.83 -14.03
CA LEU A 112 7.85 -2.89 -15.46
C LEU A 112 7.13 -1.77 -16.23
N LEU A 113 6.19 -1.07 -15.59
CA LEU A 113 5.52 0.10 -16.15
C LEU A 113 6.27 1.39 -15.81
N PRO A 114 6.17 2.41 -16.68
CA PRO A 114 6.57 3.77 -16.32
C PRO A 114 5.83 4.24 -15.07
N GLU A 115 6.57 4.65 -14.04
CA GLU A 115 6.01 4.99 -12.72
C GLU A 115 4.90 6.04 -12.80
N LYS A 116 5.07 7.03 -13.68
CA LYS A 116 4.08 8.08 -13.94
C LYS A 116 2.82 7.58 -14.62
N ASP A 117 2.93 6.54 -15.44
CA ASP A 117 1.78 5.96 -16.14
C ASP A 117 0.93 5.12 -15.19
N ILE A 118 1.53 4.46 -14.19
CA ILE A 118 0.79 3.73 -13.15
C ILE A 118 -0.18 4.66 -12.41
N ALA A 119 0.23 5.90 -12.11
CA ALA A 119 -0.63 6.85 -11.42
C ALA A 119 -1.93 7.17 -12.18
N LYS A 120 -1.95 7.02 -13.52
CA LYS A 120 -3.15 7.23 -14.33
C LYS A 120 -4.21 6.16 -14.08
N LEU A 121 -3.81 4.95 -13.68
CA LEU A 121 -4.71 3.87 -13.28
C LEU A 121 -5.64 4.31 -12.14
N PHE A 122 -5.15 5.16 -11.26
CA PHE A 122 -5.89 5.62 -10.09
C PHE A 122 -7.06 6.53 -10.42
N LYS A 123 -7.28 6.85 -11.71
CA LYS A 123 -8.54 7.40 -12.16
C LYS A 123 -9.73 6.48 -11.87
N ILE A 124 -9.49 5.17 -11.77
CA ILE A 124 -10.51 4.16 -11.40
C ILE A 124 -11.11 4.48 -10.04
N ILE A 125 -10.28 4.88 -9.07
CA ILE A 125 -10.68 5.27 -7.70
C ILE A 125 -10.89 6.78 -7.57
N CYS A 126 -11.19 7.46 -8.67
CA CYS A 126 -11.58 8.87 -8.69
C CYS A 126 -10.49 9.87 -8.34
N LEU A 127 -9.20 9.54 -8.48
CA LEU A 127 -8.16 10.59 -8.42
C LEU A 127 -8.41 11.67 -9.48
N ASP A 128 -8.27 12.92 -9.09
CA ASP A 128 -8.34 14.05 -10.00
C ASP A 128 -7.01 14.27 -10.75
N LYS A 129 -7.03 15.19 -11.73
CA LYS A 129 -5.84 15.46 -12.55
C LYS A 129 -4.68 16.04 -11.73
N SER A 130 -4.97 16.81 -10.69
CA SER A 130 -3.96 17.42 -9.83
C SER A 130 -3.31 16.38 -8.92
N GLN A 131 -4.07 15.42 -8.40
CA GLN A 131 -3.56 14.32 -7.60
C GLN A 131 -2.67 13.39 -8.44
N ILE A 132 -3.08 13.08 -9.68
CA ILE A 132 -2.26 12.28 -10.62
C ILE A 132 -0.97 13.04 -11.00
N ALA A 133 -1.07 14.35 -11.25
CA ALA A 133 0.11 15.18 -11.53
C ALA A 133 1.07 15.19 -10.34
N ASN A 134 0.57 15.28 -9.11
CA ASN A 134 1.39 15.25 -7.90
C ASN A 134 2.22 13.95 -7.78
N VAL A 135 1.68 12.79 -8.14
CA VAL A 135 2.47 11.54 -8.19
C VAL A 135 3.61 11.66 -9.21
N SER A 136 3.31 12.24 -10.39
CA SER A 136 4.30 12.44 -11.45
C SER A 136 5.41 13.41 -11.03
N ASP A 137 5.05 14.50 -10.35
CA ASP A 137 5.99 15.51 -9.85
C ASP A 137 6.92 14.93 -8.78
N LEU A 138 6.42 14.03 -7.92
CA LEU A 138 7.24 13.32 -6.92
C LEU A 138 8.24 12.36 -7.58
N VAL A 139 7.83 11.67 -8.64
CA VAL A 139 8.73 10.82 -9.44
C VAL A 139 9.80 11.67 -10.13
N ASP A 140 9.42 12.79 -10.74
CA ASP A 140 10.36 13.71 -11.39
C ASP A 140 11.37 14.30 -10.42
N ALA A 141 10.90 14.78 -9.27
CA ALA A 141 11.77 15.32 -8.25
C ALA A 141 12.83 14.28 -7.82
N ARG A 142 12.43 13.01 -7.63
CA ARG A 142 13.37 11.93 -7.33
C ARG A 142 14.37 11.71 -8.47
N ASN A 143 13.89 11.61 -9.70
CA ASN A 143 14.75 11.35 -10.86
C ASN A 143 15.79 12.46 -11.06
N ASP A 144 15.38 13.72 -10.92
CA ASP A 144 16.26 14.88 -10.98
C ASP A 144 17.37 14.82 -9.91
N MET A 145 17.02 14.41 -8.69
CA MET A 145 17.98 14.23 -7.58
C MET A 145 18.90 13.02 -7.76
N ALA A 146 18.44 11.97 -8.45
CA ALA A 146 19.20 10.74 -8.69
C ALA A 146 20.27 10.91 -9.78
N HIS A 147 20.15 11.91 -10.65
CA HIS A 147 21.19 12.22 -11.61
C HIS A 147 22.49 12.62 -10.92
N ALA A 148 23.61 12.05 -11.37
CA ALA A 148 24.96 12.35 -10.89
C ALA A 148 25.44 13.75 -11.32
N SER A 149 24.72 14.78 -10.89
CA SER A 149 24.95 16.19 -11.20
C SER A 149 25.99 16.85 -10.27
N GLY A 150 26.41 16.14 -9.22
CA GLY A 150 27.29 16.65 -8.17
C GLY A 150 26.60 17.59 -7.17
N LYS A 151 25.28 17.72 -7.23
CA LYS A 151 24.49 18.57 -6.33
C LYS A 151 23.56 17.72 -5.48
N PHE A 152 23.47 18.07 -4.20
CA PHE A 152 22.46 17.57 -3.27
C PHE A 152 21.41 18.66 -3.05
N ASN A 153 20.15 18.26 -3.08
CA ASN A 153 18.98 19.12 -2.93
C ASN A 153 18.43 19.07 -1.50
N ILE A 154 18.68 17.98 -0.76
CA ILE A 154 18.23 17.78 0.61
C ILE A 154 19.47 17.67 1.50
N LEU A 155 19.80 18.77 2.18
CA LEU A 155 21.00 18.91 3.00
C LEU A 155 20.70 19.06 4.49
N THR A 156 19.44 19.31 4.84
CA THR A 156 19.00 19.59 6.21
C THR A 156 17.82 18.70 6.56
N GLU A 157 17.64 18.49 7.86
CA GLU A 157 16.48 17.80 8.44
C GLU A 157 15.16 18.45 8.02
N ASP A 158 15.04 19.78 8.10
CA ASP A 158 13.86 20.52 7.62
C ASP A 158 13.56 20.27 6.14
N GLY A 159 14.60 20.16 5.32
CA GLY A 159 14.47 19.84 3.90
C GLY A 159 13.98 18.41 3.67
N TYR A 160 14.41 17.47 4.51
CA TYR A 160 13.94 16.09 4.50
C TYR A 160 12.47 16.03 4.91
N ASP A 161 12.11 16.63 6.04
CA ASP A 161 10.75 16.71 6.57
C ASP A 161 9.78 17.27 5.52
N ALA A 162 10.10 18.40 4.89
CA ALA A 162 9.28 18.99 3.84
C ALA A 162 9.07 18.06 2.62
N LYS A 163 10.07 17.25 2.29
CA LYS A 163 10.00 16.30 1.15
C LYS A 163 9.23 15.03 1.50
N VAL A 164 9.43 14.49 2.70
CA VAL A 164 8.73 13.29 3.17
C VAL A 164 7.26 13.58 3.49
N SER A 165 6.95 14.74 4.07
CA SER A 165 5.57 15.17 4.30
C SER A 165 4.77 15.28 2.99
N SER A 166 5.42 15.68 1.88
CA SER A 166 4.81 15.69 0.54
C SER A 166 4.46 14.27 0.04
N ILE A 167 5.36 13.29 0.27
CA ILE A 167 5.12 11.87 -0.03
C ILE A 167 3.92 11.36 0.79
N LEU A 168 3.95 11.56 2.11
CA LEU A 168 2.91 11.11 3.01
C LEU A 168 1.54 11.75 2.69
N SER A 169 1.52 13.03 2.33
CA SER A 169 0.30 13.72 1.87
C SER A 169 -0.26 13.08 0.61
N SER A 170 0.60 12.72 -0.35
CA SER A 170 0.20 11.97 -1.55
C SER A 170 -0.44 10.62 -1.20
N MET A 171 0.19 9.85 -0.30
CA MET A 171 -0.34 8.56 0.18
C MET A 171 -1.70 8.73 0.87
N LYS A 172 -1.83 9.70 1.79
CA LYS A 172 -3.10 10.04 2.48
C LYS A 172 -4.22 10.37 1.49
N ASN A 173 -3.90 11.13 0.44
CA ASN A 173 -4.88 11.49 -0.59
C ASN A 173 -5.32 10.30 -1.44
N ILE A 174 -4.39 9.44 -1.85
CA ILE A 174 -4.69 8.21 -2.62
C ILE A 174 -5.53 7.26 -1.76
N HIS A 175 -5.13 7.02 -0.52
CA HIS A 175 -5.85 6.17 0.42
C HIS A 175 -7.28 6.67 0.66
N LYS A 176 -7.48 7.98 0.84
CA LYS A 176 -8.82 8.57 0.96
C LYS A 176 -9.71 8.25 -0.24
N CYS A 177 -9.16 8.26 -1.44
CA CYS A 177 -9.87 7.87 -2.67
C CYS A 177 -10.16 6.36 -2.74
N MET A 178 -9.31 5.51 -2.15
CA MET A 178 -9.54 4.07 -2.04
C MET A 178 -10.65 3.70 -1.04
N ASN A 179 -10.92 4.53 -0.02
CA ASN A 179 -11.81 4.20 1.10
C ASN A 179 -13.18 3.63 0.68
N GLU A 180 -13.86 4.24 -0.29
CA GLU A 180 -15.16 3.76 -0.76
C GLU A 180 -15.05 2.38 -1.43
N SER A 181 -14.00 2.16 -2.21
CA SER A 181 -13.74 0.88 -2.88
C SER A 181 -13.41 -0.22 -1.86
N ILE A 182 -12.58 0.08 -0.86
CA ILE A 182 -12.26 -0.83 0.24
C ILE A 182 -13.51 -1.20 1.05
N ARG A 183 -14.36 -0.23 1.39
CA ARG A 183 -15.62 -0.50 2.13
C ARG A 183 -16.58 -1.36 1.33
N LYS A 184 -16.67 -1.14 0.01
CA LYS A 184 -17.49 -1.97 -0.88
C LYS A 184 -16.95 -3.40 -0.94
N TRP A 185 -15.66 -3.55 -1.22
CA TRP A 185 -14.99 -4.86 -1.24
C TRP A 185 -15.16 -5.60 0.08
N TYR A 186 -14.91 -4.94 1.22
CA TYR A 186 -15.08 -5.56 2.54
C TYR A 186 -16.53 -5.96 2.82
N SER A 187 -17.52 -5.19 2.35
CA SER A 187 -18.94 -5.59 2.43
C SER A 187 -19.23 -6.86 1.64
N GLU A 188 -18.65 -7.01 0.46
CA GLU A 188 -18.78 -8.21 -0.37
C GLU A 188 -18.14 -9.42 0.32
N ILE A 189 -16.93 -9.28 0.87
CA ILE A 189 -16.26 -10.34 1.65
C ILE A 189 -17.12 -10.79 2.83
N LEU A 190 -17.70 -9.84 3.59
CA LEU A 190 -18.57 -10.16 4.72
C LEU A 190 -19.82 -10.93 4.30
N ILE A 191 -20.43 -10.56 3.17
CA ILE A 191 -21.62 -11.25 2.64
C ILE A 191 -21.24 -12.67 2.19
N SER A 192 -20.18 -12.82 1.40
CA SER A 192 -19.67 -14.11 0.93
C SER A 192 -19.29 -15.05 2.08
N PHE A 193 -18.64 -14.52 3.13
CA PHE A 193 -18.37 -15.27 4.36
C PHE A 193 -19.66 -15.76 5.02
N CYS A 194 -20.68 -14.91 5.09
CA CYS A 194 -21.95 -15.30 5.68
C CYS A 194 -22.70 -16.35 4.85
N ALA A 195 -22.60 -16.24 3.52
CA ALA A 195 -23.15 -17.20 2.56
C ALA A 195 -22.42 -18.55 2.54
N GLY A 196 -21.20 -18.62 3.12
CA GLY A 196 -20.40 -19.84 3.18
C GLY A 196 -19.54 -20.07 1.93
N GLU A 197 -19.29 -19.02 1.14
CA GLU A 197 -18.45 -19.08 -0.07
C GLU A 197 -16.96 -19.21 0.26
N PHE A 198 -16.58 -19.00 1.52
CA PHE A 198 -15.23 -19.17 2.05
C PHE A 198 -15.08 -20.47 2.85
N SER A 199 -15.64 -21.58 2.35
CA SER A 199 -15.64 -22.88 3.04
C SER A 199 -14.25 -23.46 3.32
N ASP A 200 -13.24 -22.98 2.60
CA ASP A 200 -11.85 -23.42 2.75
C ASP A 200 -11.17 -22.82 4.01
N TYR A 201 -11.74 -21.75 4.57
CA TYR A 201 -11.26 -21.11 5.79
C TYR A 201 -12.04 -21.62 7.00
N LYS A 202 -11.35 -22.04 8.07
CA LYS A 202 -12.01 -22.67 9.22
C LYS A 202 -12.78 -21.64 10.04
N GLU A 203 -12.19 -20.46 10.24
CA GLU A 203 -12.78 -19.37 11.01
C GLU A 203 -12.57 -18.00 10.37
N ALA A 204 -13.28 -16.98 10.87
CA ALA A 204 -13.15 -15.59 10.41
C ALA A 204 -11.71 -15.06 10.53
N ARG A 205 -10.95 -15.56 11.51
CA ARG A 205 -9.57 -15.16 11.74
C ARG A 205 -8.65 -15.65 10.61
N ASP A 206 -8.86 -16.87 10.12
CA ASP A 206 -8.10 -17.42 8.99
C ASP A 206 -8.38 -16.61 7.73
N LEU A 207 -9.66 -16.27 7.46
CA LEU A 207 -10.00 -15.42 6.31
C LEU A 207 -9.36 -14.03 6.41
N LEU A 208 -9.33 -13.44 7.61
CA LEU A 208 -8.65 -12.16 7.84
C LEU A 208 -7.15 -12.28 7.57
N THR A 209 -6.47 -13.27 8.15
CA THR A 209 -5.01 -13.36 8.06
C THR A 209 -4.56 -13.85 6.69
N GLU A 210 -5.11 -14.94 6.18
CA GLU A 210 -4.63 -15.61 4.96
C GLU A 210 -5.17 -15.00 3.66
N TYR A 211 -6.41 -14.52 3.66
CA TYR A 211 -6.98 -13.91 2.45
C TYR A 211 -6.82 -12.39 2.48
N MET A 212 -7.42 -11.72 3.45
CA MET A 212 -7.44 -10.25 3.47
C MET A 212 -6.02 -9.68 3.66
N ILE A 213 -5.26 -10.16 4.63
CA ILE A 213 -3.90 -9.66 4.86
C ILE A 213 -2.93 -10.24 3.82
N GLN A 214 -2.81 -11.58 3.69
CA GLN A 214 -1.77 -12.15 2.82
C GLN A 214 -2.06 -11.98 1.33
N SER A 215 -3.22 -12.42 0.86
CA SER A 215 -3.51 -12.46 -0.59
C SER A 215 -3.87 -11.08 -1.15
N PHE A 216 -4.69 -10.33 -0.42
CA PHE A 216 -5.12 -8.99 -0.82
C PHE A 216 -4.10 -7.89 -0.44
N LYS A 217 -3.06 -8.23 0.34
CA LYS A 217 -1.97 -7.32 0.74
C LYS A 217 -2.48 -6.11 1.52
N LEU A 218 -3.41 -6.34 2.43
CA LEU A 218 -4.04 -5.27 3.23
C LEU A 218 -3.00 -4.58 4.12
N SER A 219 -3.02 -3.24 4.11
CA SER A 219 -2.24 -2.41 5.03
C SER A 219 -2.98 -2.15 6.34
N VAL A 220 -2.26 -1.62 7.35
CA VAL A 220 -2.86 -1.21 8.62
C VAL A 220 -3.97 -0.18 8.39
N ASN A 221 -3.71 0.86 7.59
CA ASN A 221 -4.69 1.91 7.33
C ASN A 221 -5.97 1.38 6.65
N GLU A 222 -5.85 0.41 5.75
CA GLU A 222 -7.03 -0.21 5.11
C GLU A 222 -7.78 -1.15 6.04
N LEU A 223 -7.06 -1.88 6.89
CA LEU A 223 -7.68 -2.67 7.95
C LEU A 223 -8.46 -1.78 8.92
N LEU A 224 -7.97 -0.57 9.23
CA LEU A 224 -8.70 0.40 10.02
C LEU A 224 -9.97 0.90 9.31
N VAL A 225 -9.95 1.12 7.99
CA VAL A 225 -11.16 1.43 7.21
C VAL A 225 -12.20 0.30 7.35
N CYS A 226 -11.77 -0.95 7.24
CA CYS A 226 -12.62 -2.12 7.47
C CYS A 226 -13.14 -2.15 8.92
N ASN A 227 -12.29 -1.87 9.91
CA ASN A 227 -12.63 -1.82 11.33
C ASN A 227 -13.60 -0.67 11.71
N GLU A 228 -13.57 0.45 11.00
CA GLU A 228 -14.52 1.55 11.23
C GLU A 228 -15.86 1.33 10.54
N MET A 229 -15.90 0.52 9.48
CA MET A 229 -17.14 0.29 8.73
C MET A 229 -18.23 -0.34 9.59
N SER A 230 -19.39 0.32 9.68
CA SER A 230 -20.57 -0.25 10.34
C SER A 230 -21.18 -1.37 9.50
N VAL A 231 -21.55 -2.47 10.16
CA VAL A 231 -22.28 -3.59 9.54
C VAL A 231 -23.80 -3.48 9.70
N SER A 232 -24.32 -2.42 10.32
CA SER A 232 -25.75 -2.27 10.59
C SER A 232 -26.60 -2.30 9.32
N GLY A 233 -26.14 -1.63 8.25
CA GLY A 233 -26.82 -1.65 6.95
C GLY A 233 -26.90 -3.06 6.36
N LEU A 234 -25.80 -3.81 6.43
CA LEU A 234 -25.74 -5.22 5.99
C LEU A 234 -26.67 -6.10 6.80
N ILE A 235 -26.75 -5.91 8.12
CA ILE A 235 -27.68 -6.64 9.00
C ILE A 235 -29.14 -6.34 8.63
N THR A 236 -29.48 -5.09 8.33
CA THR A 236 -30.82 -4.71 7.92
C THR A 236 -31.22 -5.39 6.61
N GLN A 237 -30.31 -5.45 5.64
CA GLN A 237 -30.53 -6.08 4.33
C GLN A 237 -30.51 -7.62 4.41
N HIS A 238 -29.68 -8.19 5.28
CA HIS A 238 -29.47 -9.63 5.42
C HIS A 238 -29.68 -10.08 6.88
N ARG A 239 -30.94 -10.05 7.34
CA ARG A 239 -31.28 -10.36 8.75
C ARG A 239 -30.73 -11.70 9.25
N GLY A 240 -30.66 -12.71 8.37
CA GLY A 240 -30.11 -14.03 8.70
C GLY A 240 -28.60 -14.06 8.97
N TYR A 241 -27.86 -13.01 8.58
CA TYR A 241 -26.41 -12.93 8.71
C TYR A 241 -25.94 -12.18 9.97
N GLN A 242 -26.86 -11.67 10.79
CA GLN A 242 -26.53 -10.82 11.93
C GLN A 242 -25.44 -11.38 12.84
N THR A 243 -25.55 -12.65 13.24
CA THR A 243 -24.58 -13.27 14.16
C THR A 243 -23.19 -13.38 13.52
N LYS A 244 -23.11 -13.85 12.27
CA LYS A 244 -21.85 -14.01 11.54
C LYS A 244 -21.18 -12.65 11.26
N LEU A 245 -21.96 -11.64 10.85
CA LEU A 245 -21.45 -10.27 10.62
C LEU A 245 -20.87 -9.64 11.89
N LYS A 246 -21.59 -9.74 13.03
CA LYS A 246 -21.09 -9.24 14.31
C LYS A 246 -19.85 -10.00 14.78
N HIS A 247 -19.80 -11.31 14.57
CA HIS A 247 -18.64 -12.14 14.89
C HIS A 247 -17.41 -11.71 14.09
N PHE A 248 -17.51 -11.65 12.76
CA PHE A 248 -16.38 -11.23 11.90
C PHE A 248 -15.90 -9.82 12.26
N LYS A 249 -16.85 -8.91 12.53
CA LYS A 249 -16.52 -7.55 12.94
C LYS A 249 -15.72 -7.52 14.24
N LYS A 250 -16.11 -8.34 15.22
CA LYS A 250 -15.37 -8.50 16.46
C LYS A 250 -13.98 -9.07 16.21
N THR A 251 -13.84 -10.07 15.32
CA THR A 251 -12.54 -10.65 14.95
C THR A 251 -11.55 -9.59 14.44
N ILE A 252 -12.00 -8.66 13.58
CA ILE A 252 -11.15 -7.55 13.12
C ILE A 252 -10.77 -6.63 14.29
N ALA A 253 -11.73 -6.24 15.12
CA ALA A 253 -11.45 -5.35 16.25
C ALA A 253 -10.47 -5.95 17.25
N ASP A 254 -10.67 -7.23 17.60
CA ASP A 254 -9.79 -7.99 18.50
C ASP A 254 -8.38 -8.07 17.88
N TYR A 255 -8.26 -8.36 16.58
CA TYR A 255 -6.96 -8.38 15.88
C TYR A 255 -6.27 -7.00 15.90
N CYS A 256 -6.99 -5.91 15.60
CA CYS A 256 -6.43 -4.55 15.65
C CYS A 256 -5.92 -4.20 17.05
N GLN A 257 -6.65 -4.61 18.11
CA GLN A 257 -6.23 -4.37 19.50
C GLN A 257 -5.01 -5.22 19.89
N GLU A 258 -5.01 -6.51 19.52
CA GLU A 258 -3.87 -7.42 19.76
C GLU A 258 -2.58 -6.92 19.11
N MET A 259 -2.68 -6.34 17.92
CA MET A 259 -1.54 -5.80 17.17
C MET A 259 -1.17 -4.35 17.55
N GLY A 260 -1.93 -3.70 18.44
CA GLY A 260 -1.67 -2.33 18.89
C GLY A 260 -1.99 -1.25 17.85
N TYR A 261 -2.90 -1.52 16.92
CA TYR A 261 -3.35 -0.54 15.91
C TYR A 261 -4.43 0.41 16.43
N ILE A 262 -5.14 0.01 17.50
CA ILE A 262 -6.19 0.78 18.20
C ILE A 262 -6.10 0.61 19.72
#